data_AF-E3LWE1-F1
#
_entry.id   AF-E3LWE1-F1
#
_cell.length_a   1.000
_cell.length_b   1.000
_cell.length_c   1.000
_cell.angle_alpha   90.00
_cell.angle_beta   90.00
_cell.angle_gamma   90.00
#
_symmetry.space_group_name_H-M   'P 1'
#
loop_
_entity.id
_entity.type
_entity.pdbx_description
1 polymer ?
#
loop_
_entity_poly.entity_id
_entity_poly.type
_entity_poly.pdbx_seq_one_letter_code
_entity_poly.pdbx_strand_id
1 'polypeptide(L)' 'MPEKCCGETMKYLPEESSTDSYIKVYTYKCSKCGSYKRDVVNTKDLF' A
#
# COMPACT_ATOMS: atom_id res chain seq x y z
N MET A 1 5.29 -8.29 6.18
CA MET A 1 5.77 -7.45 7.31
C MET A 1 5.40 -6.02 6.99
N PRO A 2 4.85 -5.22 7.92
CA PRO A 2 4.56 -3.82 7.64
C PRO A 2 5.87 -3.09 7.35
N GLU A 3 5.95 -2.42 6.21
CA GLU A 3 7.17 -1.76 5.79
C GLU A 3 7.46 -0.53 6.63
N LYS A 4 8.72 -0.44 7.05
CA LYS A 4 9.22 0.68 7.82
C LYS A 4 9.92 1.66 6.87
N CYS A 5 9.51 2.91 6.91
CA CYS A 5 10.16 4.01 6.21
C CYS A 5 10.58 5.06 7.25
N CYS A 6 11.83 5.53 7.17
CA CYS A 6 12.40 6.47 8.15
C CYS A 6 12.38 5.98 9.61
N GLY A 7 12.46 4.66 9.82
CA GLY A 7 12.42 4.04 11.14
C GLY A 7 11.01 3.88 11.74
N GLU A 8 9.97 4.32 11.04
CA GLU A 8 8.58 4.20 11.46
C GLU A 8 7.76 3.35 10.49
N THR A 9 6.71 2.72 10.99
CA THR A 9 5.78 1.95 10.15
C THR A 9 5.00 2.91 9.25
N MET A 10 4.97 2.62 7.94
CA MET A 10 4.20 3.42 7.00
C MET A 10 2.70 3.34 7.31
N LYS A 11 2.00 4.47 7.24
CA LYS A 11 0.56 4.55 7.48
C LYS A 11 -0.20 4.13 6.23
N TYR A 12 -1.07 3.15 6.36
CA TYR A 12 -1.97 2.76 5.28
C TYR A 12 -3.00 3.87 5.00
N LEU A 13 -3.21 4.17 3.72
CA LEU A 13 -4.13 5.19 3.22
C LEU A 13 -5.26 4.50 2.43
N PRO A 14 -6.38 4.15 3.10
CA PRO A 14 -7.48 3.45 2.44
C PRO A 14 -8.19 4.29 1.37
N GLU A 15 -8.23 5.61 1.53
CA GLU A 15 -8.85 6.51 0.54
C GLU A 15 -8.07 6.58 -0.78
N GLU A 16 -6.76 6.39 -0.72
CA GLU A 16 -5.86 6.33 -1.89
C GLU A 16 -5.66 4.89 -2.39
N SER A 17 -6.32 3.93 -1.74
CA SER A 17 -6.26 2.52 -2.08
C SER A 17 -7.50 2.16 -2.90
N SER A 18 -7.34 1.25 -3.85
CA SER A 18 -8.43 0.88 -4.75
C SER A 18 -8.48 -0.63 -4.90
N THR A 19 -9.70 -1.16 -4.98
CA THR A 19 -9.93 -2.58 -5.26
C THR A 19 -10.82 -2.66 -6.48
N ASP A 20 -10.29 -3.18 -7.57
CA ASP A 20 -11.01 -3.37 -8.82
C ASP A 20 -10.99 -4.85 -9.16
N SER A 21 -12.12 -5.55 -9.06
CA SER A 21 -12.37 -6.97 -9.39
C SER A 21 -11.30 -8.02 -9.00
N TYR A 22 -10.08 -7.92 -9.53
CA TYR A 22 -8.93 -8.77 -9.30
C TYR A 22 -7.62 -8.01 -8.99
N ILE A 23 -7.63 -6.69 -8.93
CA ILE A 23 -6.48 -5.84 -8.60
C ILE A 23 -6.77 -5.13 -7.28
N LYS A 24 -5.93 -5.36 -6.27
CA LYS A 24 -5.94 -4.62 -5.01
C LYS A 24 -4.71 -3.73 -4.95
N VAL A 25 -4.93 -2.43 -4.96
CA VAL A 25 -3.90 -1.41 -4.80
C VAL A 25 -3.93 -0.93 -3.35
N TYR A 26 -2.86 -1.19 -2.61
CA TYR A 26 -2.67 -0.73 -1.24
C TYR A 26 -1.69 0.43 -1.23
N THR A 27 -2.15 1.61 -0.82
CA THR A 27 -1.30 2.79 -0.72
C THR A 27 -0.88 3.04 0.73
N TYR A 28 0.41 3.28 0.95
CA TYR A 28 1.00 3.61 2.24
C TYR A 28 1.77 4.92 2.14
N LYS A 29 1.77 5.71 3.21
CA LYS A 29 2.53 6.96 3.30
C LYS A 29 3.38 6.98 4.56
N CYS A 30 4.64 7.40 4.41
CA CYS A 30 5.50 7.69 5.54
C CYS A 30 5.16 9.07 6.10
N SER A 31 4.80 9.13 7.39
CA SER A 31 4.47 10.40 8.05
C SER A 31 5.69 11.32 8.23
N LYS A 32 6.92 10.78 8.24
CA LYS A 32 8.15 11.54 8.44
C LYS A 32 8.67 12.24 7.19
N CYS A 33 8.87 11.47 6.12
CA CYS A 33 9.42 12.01 4.87
C CYS A 33 8.36 12.31 3.81
N GLY A 34 7.10 11.93 4.06
CA GLY A 34 6.01 12.11 3.09
C GLY A 34 6.05 11.14 1.91
N SER A 35 6.98 10.18 1.88
CA SER A 35 7.10 9.21 0.77
C SER A 35 5.89 8.29 0.70
N TYR A 36 5.48 7.97 -0.52
CA TYR A 36 4.38 7.07 -0.81
C TYR A 36 4.91 5.72 -1.30
N LYS A 37 4.27 4.64 -0.86
CA LYS A 37 4.45 3.29 -1.40
C LYS A 37 3.10 2.78 -1.89
N ARG A 38 3.11 2.09 -3.04
CA ARG A 38 1.91 1.43 -3.58
C ARG A 38 2.23 -0.03 -3.83
N ASP A 39 1.46 -0.91 -3.22
CA ASP A 39 1.50 -2.35 -3.47
C ASP A 39 0.32 -2.73 -4.34
N VAL A 40 0.61 -3.30 -5.51
CA VAL A 40 -0.42 -3.78 -6.43
C VAL A 40 -0.43 -5.30 -6.35
N VAL A 41 -1.51 -5.83 -5.79
CA VAL A 41 -1.74 -7.27 -5.68
C VAL A 41 -2.74 -7.68 -6.74
N ASN A 42 -2.28 -8.41 -7.74
CA ASN A 42 -3.16 -9.04 -8.72
C ASN A 42 -3.62 -10.39 -8.17
N THR A 43 -4.89 -10.48 -7.78
CA THR A 43 -5.52 -11.71 -7.32
C THR A 43 -6.06 -12.56 -8.47
N LYS A 44 -5.91 -12.15 -9.73
CA LYS A 44 -6.27 -12.97 -10.91
C LYS A 44 -5.37 -14.19 -11.05
N ASP A 45 -4.09 -14.07 -10.70
CA ASP A 45 -3.11 -15.16 -10.76
C ASP A 45 -3.20 -16.16 -9.58
N LEU A 46 -4.10 -15.91 -8.63
CA LEU A 46 -4.36 -16.83 -7.51
C LEU A 46 -5.46 -17.86 -7.83
N PHE A 47 -6.08 -17.78 -9.02
CA PHE A 47 -7.17 -18.64 -9.47
C PHE A 47 -6.84 -19.34 -10.79
#